data_AF-A0AAE0SXS2-F1
#
_entry.id   AF-A0AAE0SXS2-F1
#
_cell.length_a   1.000
_cell.length_b   1.000
_cell.length_c   1.000
_cell.angle_alpha   90.00
_cell.angle_beta   90.00
_cell.angle_gamma   90.00
#
_symmetry.space_group_name_H-M   'P 1'
#
loop_
_entity.id
_entity.type
_entity.pdbx_description
1 polymer ?
#
loop_
_entity_poly.entity_id
_entity_poly.type
_entity_poly.pdbx_seq_one_letter_code
_entity_poly.pdbx_strand_id
1 'polypeptide(L)'
;MAQLGSSGTGTAGSRFDADNFEFPGVPYYNDSFTPRSKCSSANGDIGNNYADVNVIRNCFLISLTDLDQSQENVRNKIAEYLNHLIDIGVAGFRIDAAKYIWPQDIAAIQDKVKNLPEGGRPFFYHEVTDLNDDPVKTTEYIPLGYVTEFRYCEKIAWGILNFSELDNVVDYNWHMTNSSNALVFVDNHDTQRMPNNVNNLITYKTPREYQMATAFTLANDYGFMRVMSGYDFDHDSNIGPPHNNDFTTKSVTIFSNGSCGDGWICEHRWKVITNMVAFRNAVQGTEKEHWRNVNDDVSFARGNVGFFAMAKDGFMNETLDTGLPKGDYCDLITDCSRTITVDESGMANIFIDSFENPILAFIVGNQNSSVGEGDSNNTTPNYEIALSSSTSEVTSFSTAKTYATARTTTYPTTTASPWKRTVVFLEKGTHNGENVFFAGGLHHTSLNSCPSVVSNNPCAVPIRHASYNNVESFREWSVNDNYLDWYGAEPSQGKYGGTVAKGTPGLWTTNQRNHASYNDLNT
;
A
#
# COMPACT_ATOMS: atom_id res chain seq x y z
N MET A 1 2.69 7.20 -20.47
CA MET A 1 1.83 6.64 -21.54
C MET A 1 2.14 7.40 -22.83
N ALA A 2 2.27 6.72 -23.96
CA ALA A 2 2.61 7.33 -25.25
C ALA A 2 1.47 7.11 -26.23
N GLN A 3 0.74 8.18 -26.48
CA GLN A 3 -0.39 8.23 -27.40
C GLN A 3 0.13 8.44 -28.83
N LEU A 4 -0.56 7.91 -29.84
CA LEU A 4 -0.33 8.31 -31.23
C LEU A 4 -0.38 9.84 -31.37
N GLY A 5 0.44 10.37 -32.28
CA GLY A 5 0.70 11.80 -32.46
C GLY A 5 1.73 12.37 -31.49
N SER A 6 2.38 11.54 -30.65
CA SER A 6 3.40 11.98 -29.71
C SER A 6 4.78 11.35 -29.98
N SER A 7 5.82 12.17 -29.85
CA SER A 7 7.22 11.75 -29.83
C SER A 7 7.99 12.67 -28.89
N GLY A 8 9.12 12.22 -28.35
CA GLY A 8 9.92 13.04 -27.45
C GLY A 8 10.87 12.23 -26.58
N THR A 9 11.13 12.76 -25.39
CA THR A 9 12.04 12.18 -24.40
C THR A 9 11.26 11.91 -23.12
N GLY A 10 11.35 10.68 -22.61
CA GLY A 10 10.77 10.29 -21.34
C GLY A 10 11.48 10.92 -20.15
N THR A 11 10.90 10.78 -18.95
CA THR A 11 11.40 11.40 -17.71
C THR A 11 12.80 10.96 -17.31
N ALA A 12 13.24 9.77 -17.73
CA ALA A 12 14.59 9.24 -17.52
C ALA A 12 15.54 9.43 -18.73
N GLY A 13 15.18 10.28 -19.70
CA GLY A 13 16.05 10.67 -20.82
C GLY A 13 15.98 9.77 -22.07
N SER A 14 15.17 8.71 -22.08
CA SER A 14 15.01 7.84 -23.25
C SER A 14 14.09 8.45 -24.32
N ARG A 15 14.51 8.46 -25.59
CA ARG A 15 13.64 8.86 -26.72
C ARG A 15 12.48 7.86 -26.90
N PHE A 16 11.34 8.37 -27.36
CA PHE A 16 10.26 7.58 -27.93
C PHE A 16 9.64 8.27 -29.16
N ASP A 17 8.99 7.49 -30.02
CA ASP A 17 8.19 7.94 -31.16
C ASP A 17 7.00 6.99 -31.31
N ALA A 18 5.82 7.43 -30.86
CA ALA A 18 4.63 6.57 -30.78
C ALA A 18 4.07 6.23 -32.16
N ASP A 19 4.12 7.15 -33.11
CA ASP A 19 3.61 6.94 -34.48
C ASP A 19 4.41 5.87 -35.23
N ASN A 20 5.69 5.76 -34.92
CA ASN A 20 6.59 4.74 -35.47
C ASN A 20 6.77 3.52 -34.55
N PHE A 21 6.07 3.47 -33.41
CA PHE A 21 6.20 2.44 -32.38
C PHE A 21 7.65 2.25 -31.89
N GLU A 22 8.46 3.32 -31.85
CA GLU A 22 9.87 3.24 -31.45
C GLU A 22 10.06 3.65 -29.98
N PHE A 23 10.47 2.69 -29.15
CA PHE A 23 10.80 2.90 -27.74
C PHE A 23 12.18 2.29 -27.43
N PRO A 24 13.27 2.84 -28.00
CA PRO A 24 14.61 2.25 -27.95
C PRO A 24 15.21 2.12 -26.54
N GLY A 25 14.64 2.81 -25.54
CA GLY A 25 15.06 2.64 -24.14
C GLY A 25 14.74 1.27 -23.55
N VAL A 26 13.79 0.52 -24.14
CA VAL A 26 13.33 -0.77 -23.61
C VAL A 26 14.08 -1.99 -24.17
N PRO A 27 14.35 -2.19 -25.47
CA PRO A 27 13.91 -1.54 -26.71
C PRO A 27 12.67 -2.21 -27.34
N TYR A 28 11.55 -1.48 -27.48
CA TYR A 28 10.39 -1.95 -28.25
C TYR A 28 10.30 -1.25 -29.60
N TYR A 29 9.88 -2.01 -30.60
CA TYR A 29 9.63 -1.57 -31.96
C TYR A 29 8.28 -2.11 -32.43
N ASN A 30 7.88 -1.82 -33.67
CA ASN A 30 6.58 -2.20 -34.24
C ASN A 30 6.17 -3.67 -34.01
N ASP A 31 7.10 -4.61 -33.96
CA ASP A 31 6.82 -6.02 -33.70
C ASP A 31 6.38 -6.32 -32.26
N SER A 32 6.66 -5.43 -31.31
CA SER A 32 6.30 -5.56 -29.89
C SER A 32 4.88 -5.09 -29.57
N PHE A 33 4.20 -4.49 -30.55
CA PHE A 33 2.86 -3.92 -30.42
C PHE A 33 1.82 -4.77 -31.15
N THR A 34 0.57 -4.66 -30.70
CA THR A 34 -0.55 -5.40 -31.25
C THR A 34 -0.72 -5.04 -32.73
N PRO A 35 -0.56 -6.00 -33.65
CA PRO A 35 -0.67 -5.72 -35.08
C PRO A 35 -2.10 -5.32 -35.44
N ARG A 36 -2.23 -4.43 -36.42
CA ARG A 36 -3.52 -3.93 -36.93
C ARG A 36 -4.51 -5.03 -37.29
N SER A 37 -4.03 -6.22 -37.65
CA SER A 37 -4.85 -7.39 -37.98
C SER A 37 -5.57 -8.04 -36.79
N LYS A 38 -5.12 -7.81 -35.55
CA LYS A 38 -5.79 -8.28 -34.33
C LYS A 38 -6.89 -7.33 -33.85
N CYS A 39 -6.80 -6.04 -34.18
CA CYS A 39 -7.84 -5.06 -33.88
C CYS A 39 -8.90 -5.03 -35.01
N SER A 40 -10.17 -5.26 -34.71
CA SER A 40 -11.25 -5.20 -35.71
C SER A 40 -11.77 -3.78 -35.95
N SER A 41 -11.51 -2.83 -35.05
CA SER A 41 -11.95 -1.42 -35.18
C SER A 41 -11.28 -0.73 -36.37
N ALA A 42 -11.99 0.13 -37.09
CA ALA A 42 -11.53 0.74 -38.35
C ALA A 42 -10.31 1.66 -38.18
N ASN A 43 -10.28 2.47 -37.12
CA ASN A 43 -9.19 3.41 -36.83
C ASN A 43 -8.10 2.80 -35.93
N GLY A 44 -8.27 1.57 -35.45
CA GLY A 44 -7.33 0.94 -34.52
C GLY A 44 -7.61 1.23 -33.04
N ASP A 45 -8.50 2.17 -32.74
CA ASP A 45 -8.92 2.50 -31.38
C ASP A 45 -10.16 1.71 -30.95
N ILE A 46 -10.31 1.49 -29.64
CA ILE A 46 -11.53 0.94 -29.04
C ILE A 46 -12.74 1.84 -29.37
N GLY A 47 -12.55 3.16 -29.31
CA GLY A 47 -13.60 4.14 -29.54
C GLY A 47 -14.77 3.94 -28.57
N ASN A 48 -15.97 3.73 -29.11
CA ASN A 48 -17.18 3.43 -28.36
C ASN A 48 -17.58 1.94 -28.38
N ASN A 49 -16.74 1.07 -28.94
CA ASN A 49 -17.05 -0.34 -29.09
C ASN A 49 -16.53 -1.18 -27.91
N TYR A 50 -17.27 -1.14 -26.81
CA TYR A 50 -17.04 -2.00 -25.63
C TYR A 50 -17.88 -3.28 -25.65
N ALA A 51 -18.57 -3.59 -26.75
CA ALA A 51 -19.37 -4.81 -26.84
C ALA A 51 -18.56 -6.04 -27.29
N ASP A 52 -17.36 -5.85 -27.84
CA ASP A 52 -16.48 -6.90 -28.35
C ASP A 52 -15.19 -6.99 -27.53
N VAL A 53 -15.00 -8.12 -26.85
CA VAL A 53 -13.80 -8.40 -26.04
C VAL A 53 -12.50 -8.33 -26.84
N ASN A 54 -12.53 -8.68 -28.14
CA ASN A 54 -11.35 -8.58 -28.99
C ASN A 54 -10.98 -7.14 -29.29
N VAL A 55 -11.97 -6.25 -29.36
CA VAL A 55 -11.72 -4.81 -29.50
C VAL A 55 -11.15 -4.27 -28.20
N ILE A 56 -11.76 -4.61 -27.05
CA ILE A 56 -11.28 -4.16 -25.74
C ILE A 56 -9.82 -4.57 -25.50
N ARG A 57 -9.40 -5.77 -25.90
CA ARG A 57 -8.06 -6.30 -25.55
C ARG A 57 -6.99 -6.20 -26.64
N ASN A 58 -7.34 -5.79 -27.86
CA ASN A 58 -6.38 -5.73 -28.98
C ASN A 58 -6.40 -4.40 -29.75
N CYS A 59 -7.21 -3.42 -29.36
CA CYS A 59 -7.24 -2.10 -29.97
C CYS A 59 -6.72 -1.05 -28.99
N PHE A 60 -6.32 0.11 -29.50
CA PHE A 60 -5.75 1.19 -28.70
C PHE A 60 -6.81 1.79 -27.77
N LEU A 61 -6.50 1.80 -26.47
CA LEU A 61 -7.26 2.57 -25.48
C LEU A 61 -6.88 4.05 -25.63
N ILE A 62 -7.82 4.89 -26.06
CA ILE A 62 -7.62 6.33 -26.28
C ILE A 62 -6.33 6.67 -27.06
N SER A 63 -6.03 5.87 -28.08
CA SER A 63 -4.85 5.97 -28.95
C SER A 63 -3.51 5.72 -28.26
N LEU A 64 -3.51 5.11 -27.08
CA LEU A 64 -2.29 4.59 -26.47
C LEU A 64 -1.77 3.39 -27.27
N THR A 65 -0.47 3.42 -27.57
CA THR A 65 0.21 2.31 -28.25
C THR A 65 0.09 1.02 -27.43
N ASP A 66 -0.55 0.00 -28.00
CA ASP A 66 -0.90 -1.25 -27.30
C ASP A 66 0.16 -2.33 -27.50
N LEU A 67 0.81 -2.75 -26.41
CA LEU A 67 1.82 -3.82 -26.44
C LEU A 67 1.15 -5.17 -26.71
N ASP A 68 1.79 -6.04 -27.49
CA ASP A 68 1.30 -7.40 -27.71
C ASP A 68 1.84 -8.35 -26.65
N GLN A 69 1.14 -8.44 -25.50
CA GLN A 69 1.57 -9.31 -24.40
C GLN A 69 1.41 -10.81 -24.72
N SER A 70 0.90 -11.19 -25.90
CA SER A 70 0.96 -12.59 -26.34
C SER A 70 2.38 -13.04 -26.70
N GLN A 71 3.30 -12.08 -26.89
CA GLN A 71 4.69 -12.34 -27.29
C GLN A 71 5.63 -12.52 -26.10
N GLU A 72 6.49 -13.53 -26.20
CA GLU A 72 7.40 -13.93 -25.13
C GLU A 72 8.43 -12.83 -24.77
N ASN A 73 8.92 -12.08 -25.76
CA ASN A 73 9.84 -10.94 -25.53
C ASN A 73 9.17 -9.82 -24.71
N VAL A 74 7.92 -9.48 -25.03
CA VAL A 74 7.13 -8.46 -24.30
C VAL A 74 6.90 -8.91 -22.86
N ARG A 75 6.45 -10.16 -22.66
CA ARG A 75 6.24 -10.72 -21.32
C ARG A 75 7.51 -10.73 -20.48
N ASN A 76 8.64 -11.15 -21.08
CA ASN A 76 9.93 -11.19 -20.39
C ASN A 76 10.39 -9.79 -19.98
N LYS A 77 10.24 -8.78 -20.85
CA LYS A 77 10.61 -7.40 -20.53
C LYS A 77 9.77 -6.80 -19.40
N ILE A 78 8.46 -7.06 -19.39
CA ILE A 78 7.59 -6.65 -18.28
C ILE A 78 8.00 -7.37 -16.99
N ALA A 79 8.21 -8.68 -17.04
CA ALA A 79 8.62 -9.45 -15.86
C ALA A 79 10.00 -9.04 -15.32
N GLU A 80 10.96 -8.72 -16.19
CA GLU A 80 12.28 -8.16 -15.81
C GLU A 80 12.10 -6.86 -15.01
N TYR A 81 11.23 -5.96 -15.47
CA TYR A 81 10.92 -4.72 -14.76
C TYR A 81 10.28 -4.98 -13.39
N LEU A 82 9.26 -5.84 -13.31
CA LEU A 82 8.62 -6.20 -12.04
C LEU A 82 9.59 -6.89 -11.07
N ASN A 83 10.45 -7.77 -11.58
CA ASN A 83 11.49 -8.41 -10.79
C ASN A 83 12.51 -7.42 -10.25
N HIS A 84 12.90 -6.41 -11.05
CA HIS A 84 13.77 -5.35 -10.58
C HIS A 84 13.12 -4.53 -9.46
N LEU A 85 11.82 -4.23 -9.56
CA LEU A 85 11.08 -3.55 -8.49
C LEU A 85 11.06 -4.35 -7.19
N ILE A 86 10.95 -5.68 -7.26
CA ILE A 86 11.07 -6.55 -6.08
C ILE A 86 12.49 -6.50 -5.49
N ASP A 87 13.54 -6.43 -6.30
CA ASP A 87 14.92 -6.32 -5.79
C ASP A 87 15.14 -5.07 -4.94
N ILE A 88 14.40 -4.00 -5.22
CA ILE A 88 14.47 -2.74 -4.47
C ILE A 88 13.40 -2.64 -3.36
N GLY A 89 12.67 -3.73 -3.08
CA GLY A 89 11.80 -3.86 -1.90
C GLY A 89 10.29 -3.66 -2.15
N VAL A 90 9.83 -3.65 -3.40
CA VAL A 90 8.39 -3.59 -3.69
C VAL A 90 7.70 -4.91 -3.32
N ALA A 91 6.65 -4.83 -2.49
CA ALA A 91 5.89 -5.98 -2.01
C ALA A 91 4.78 -6.47 -2.96
N GLY A 92 4.41 -5.65 -3.95
CA GLY A 92 3.28 -5.94 -4.83
C GLY A 92 3.01 -4.88 -5.88
N PHE A 93 2.03 -5.14 -6.75
CA PHE A 93 1.74 -4.35 -7.95
C PHE A 93 0.25 -4.11 -8.16
N ARG A 94 -0.08 -2.85 -8.45
CA ARG A 94 -1.31 -2.44 -9.14
C ARG A 94 -1.10 -2.65 -10.63
N ILE A 95 -1.83 -3.58 -11.23
CA ILE A 95 -1.83 -3.77 -12.68
C ILE A 95 -2.84 -2.81 -13.28
N ASP A 96 -2.33 -1.72 -13.84
CA ASP A 96 -3.08 -0.69 -14.58
C ASP A 96 -3.78 -1.32 -15.80
N ALA A 97 -4.98 -0.83 -16.11
CA ALA A 97 -5.69 -1.20 -17.34
C ALA A 97 -5.81 -2.73 -17.58
N ALA A 98 -5.88 -3.54 -16.53
CA ALA A 98 -5.87 -5.00 -16.64
C ALA A 98 -7.05 -5.54 -17.49
N LYS A 99 -8.20 -4.84 -17.47
CA LYS A 99 -9.36 -5.09 -18.35
C LYS A 99 -8.98 -5.21 -19.84
N TYR A 100 -7.98 -4.44 -20.27
CA TYR A 100 -7.53 -4.33 -21.67
C TYR A 100 -6.43 -5.34 -22.01
N ILE A 101 -6.03 -6.21 -21.09
CA ILE A 101 -5.03 -7.27 -21.30
C ILE A 101 -5.72 -8.62 -21.15
N TRP A 102 -5.35 -9.60 -21.99
CA TRP A 102 -5.83 -10.97 -21.83
C TRP A 102 -5.38 -11.57 -20.48
N PRO A 103 -6.28 -12.17 -19.68
CA PRO A 103 -5.93 -12.77 -18.39
C PRO A 103 -4.79 -13.79 -18.48
N GLN A 104 -4.72 -14.55 -19.57
CA GLN A 104 -3.68 -15.55 -19.80
C GLN A 104 -2.29 -14.92 -20.00
N ASP A 105 -2.24 -13.72 -20.60
CA ASP A 105 -1.00 -12.99 -20.78
C ASP A 105 -0.51 -12.38 -19.46
N ILE A 106 -1.43 -11.85 -18.64
CA ILE A 106 -1.12 -11.43 -17.27
C ILE A 106 -0.59 -12.62 -16.44
N ALA A 107 -1.24 -13.78 -16.51
CA ALA A 107 -0.80 -14.99 -15.82
C ALA A 107 0.62 -15.39 -16.25
N ALA A 108 0.89 -15.41 -17.56
CA ALA A 108 2.21 -15.75 -18.09
C ALA A 108 3.31 -14.75 -17.68
N ILE A 109 2.96 -13.48 -17.48
CA ILE A 109 3.88 -12.48 -16.92
C ILE A 109 4.11 -12.76 -15.43
N GLN A 110 3.03 -12.96 -14.66
CA GLN A 110 3.12 -13.23 -13.22
C GLN A 110 3.94 -14.48 -12.92
N ASP A 111 3.82 -15.55 -13.71
CA ASP A 111 4.62 -16.78 -13.55
C ASP A 111 6.14 -16.55 -13.67
N LYS A 112 6.55 -15.48 -14.36
CA LYS A 112 7.96 -15.07 -14.51
C LYS A 112 8.44 -14.13 -13.41
N VAL A 113 7.52 -13.58 -12.62
CA VAL A 113 7.85 -12.74 -11.47
C VAL A 113 8.32 -13.63 -10.33
N LYS A 114 9.40 -13.25 -9.65
CA LYS A 114 9.98 -13.99 -8.53
C LYS A 114 9.19 -13.78 -7.23
N ASN A 115 9.51 -14.59 -6.23
CA ASN A 115 9.00 -14.42 -4.87
C ASN A 115 9.63 -13.22 -4.18
N LEU A 116 8.95 -12.69 -3.17
CA LEU A 116 9.50 -11.63 -2.32
C LEU A 116 10.71 -12.15 -1.53
N PRO A 117 11.70 -11.30 -1.18
CA PRO A 117 12.86 -11.69 -0.36
C PRO A 117 12.51 -12.35 0.98
N GLU A 118 11.40 -11.91 1.60
CA GLU A 118 10.83 -12.44 2.84
C GLU A 118 10.05 -13.75 2.65
N GLY A 119 9.83 -14.18 1.41
CA GLY A 119 9.03 -15.35 1.05
C GLY A 119 7.62 -14.99 0.57
N GLY A 120 6.99 -15.92 -0.15
CA GLY A 120 5.66 -15.72 -0.74
C GLY A 120 5.69 -15.00 -2.10
N ARG A 121 4.51 -14.96 -2.74
CA ARG A 121 4.30 -14.25 -4.01
C ARG A 121 4.06 -12.75 -3.74
N PRO A 122 4.45 -11.85 -4.64
CA PRO A 122 4.06 -10.44 -4.56
C PRO A 122 2.54 -10.29 -4.51
N PHE A 123 2.06 -9.26 -3.81
CA PHE A 123 0.64 -8.91 -3.81
C PHE A 123 0.25 -8.33 -5.17
N PHE A 124 -0.70 -8.93 -5.88
CA PHE A 124 -1.22 -8.39 -7.14
C PHE A 124 -2.66 -7.95 -6.97
N TYR A 125 -2.96 -6.77 -7.51
CA TYR A 125 -4.34 -6.37 -7.75
C TYR A 125 -4.50 -5.74 -9.13
N HIS A 126 -5.64 -6.02 -9.75
CA HIS A 126 -5.90 -5.72 -11.15
C HIS A 126 -6.97 -4.66 -11.26
N GLU A 127 -6.68 -3.60 -12.00
CA GLU A 127 -7.69 -2.62 -12.37
C GLU A 127 -8.59 -3.19 -13.47
N VAL A 128 -9.78 -3.59 -13.05
CA VAL A 128 -10.85 -4.04 -13.93
C VAL A 128 -12.06 -3.19 -13.65
N THR A 129 -12.31 -2.20 -14.49
CA THR A 129 -13.52 -1.35 -14.43
C THR A 129 -14.71 -2.15 -14.97
N ASP A 130 -15.33 -2.96 -14.11
CA ASP A 130 -16.54 -3.73 -14.38
C ASP A 130 -17.72 -3.06 -13.65
N LEU A 131 -18.57 -2.36 -14.40
CA LEU A 131 -19.81 -1.77 -13.90
C LEU A 131 -21.03 -2.55 -14.41
N ASN A 132 -20.84 -3.84 -14.76
CA ASN A 132 -21.86 -4.69 -15.39
C ASN A 132 -22.35 -4.21 -16.77
N ASP A 133 -21.58 -3.36 -17.45
CA ASP A 133 -21.95 -2.64 -18.68
C ASP A 133 -21.32 -3.21 -19.97
N ASP A 134 -20.33 -4.09 -19.84
CA ASP A 134 -19.62 -4.71 -20.96
C ASP A 134 -19.28 -6.21 -20.70
N PRO A 135 -18.75 -6.98 -21.67
CA PRO A 135 -18.58 -8.42 -21.52
C PRO A 135 -17.38 -8.83 -20.64
N VAL A 136 -16.45 -7.93 -20.32
CA VAL A 136 -15.27 -8.26 -19.49
C VAL A 136 -15.66 -8.19 -18.02
N LYS A 137 -15.36 -9.26 -17.28
CA LYS A 137 -15.77 -9.40 -15.88
C LYS A 137 -14.60 -9.56 -14.92
N THR A 138 -14.76 -9.01 -13.73
CA THR A 138 -13.84 -9.18 -12.58
C THR A 138 -13.48 -10.65 -12.34
N THR A 139 -14.43 -11.57 -12.53
CA THR A 139 -14.23 -13.03 -12.36
C THR A 139 -13.14 -13.64 -13.24
N GLU A 140 -12.83 -13.04 -14.40
CA GLU A 140 -11.73 -13.49 -15.26
C GLU A 140 -10.34 -13.25 -14.65
N TYR A 141 -10.24 -12.31 -13.70
CA TYR A 141 -8.97 -11.85 -13.12
C TYR A 141 -8.80 -12.28 -11.65
N ILE A 142 -9.85 -12.76 -10.98
CA ILE A 142 -9.79 -13.30 -9.60
C ILE A 142 -8.68 -14.35 -9.41
N PRO A 143 -8.45 -15.31 -10.34
CA PRO A 143 -7.36 -16.27 -10.20
C PRO A 143 -5.95 -15.65 -10.19
N LEU A 144 -5.83 -14.39 -10.61
CA LEU A 144 -4.56 -13.67 -10.79
C LEU A 144 -4.23 -12.73 -9.62
N GLY A 145 -5.14 -12.56 -8.66
CA GLY A 145 -4.99 -11.65 -7.53
C GLY A 145 -6.29 -10.96 -7.14
N TYR A 146 -6.16 -9.84 -6.44
CA TYR A 146 -7.30 -8.99 -6.11
C TYR A 146 -7.77 -8.22 -7.35
N VAL A 147 -9.02 -7.77 -7.35
CA VAL A 147 -9.59 -6.94 -8.43
C VAL A 147 -10.25 -5.71 -7.84
N THR A 148 -10.11 -4.56 -8.51
CA THR A 148 -10.77 -3.31 -8.10
C THR A 148 -12.29 -3.43 -8.21
N GLU A 149 -13.00 -3.23 -7.11
CA GLU A 149 -14.46 -3.34 -7.07
C GLU A 149 -15.14 -1.97 -7.30
N PHE A 150 -15.21 -1.53 -8.56
CA PHE A 150 -15.78 -0.21 -8.91
C PHE A 150 -17.28 -0.10 -8.58
N ARG A 151 -18.04 -1.20 -8.54
CA ARG A 151 -19.46 -1.18 -8.13
C ARG A 151 -19.62 -0.78 -6.66
N TYR A 152 -18.61 -1.07 -5.82
CA TYR A 152 -18.61 -0.60 -4.44
C TYR A 152 -18.60 0.93 -4.36
N CYS A 153 -17.89 1.62 -5.25
CA CYS A 153 -17.84 3.10 -5.28
C CYS A 153 -19.24 3.70 -5.50
N GLU A 154 -20.05 3.11 -6.38
CA GLU A 154 -21.44 3.55 -6.60
C GLU A 154 -22.32 3.23 -5.40
N LYS A 155 -22.23 2.01 -4.89
CA LYS A 155 -23.02 1.55 -3.75
C LYS A 155 -22.75 2.37 -2.48
N ILE A 156 -21.49 2.68 -2.18
CA ILE A 156 -21.16 3.50 -1.01
C ILE A 156 -21.61 4.95 -1.21
N ALA A 157 -21.50 5.49 -2.43
CA ALA A 157 -22.02 6.82 -2.74
C ALA A 157 -23.53 6.90 -2.51
N TRP A 158 -24.29 5.90 -2.98
CA TRP A 158 -25.73 5.81 -2.75
C TRP A 158 -26.08 5.67 -1.27
N GLY A 159 -25.34 4.81 -0.55
CA GLY A 159 -25.50 4.61 0.89
C GLY A 159 -25.29 5.89 1.70
N ILE A 160 -24.30 6.72 1.34
CA ILE A 160 -24.07 7.97 2.07
C ILE A 160 -25.12 9.04 1.73
N LEU A 161 -25.61 9.09 0.50
CA LEU A 161 -26.73 9.98 0.13
C LEU A 161 -28.05 9.53 0.77
N ASN A 162 -28.25 8.23 0.91
CA ASN A 162 -29.43 7.62 1.50
C ASN A 162 -29.05 6.43 2.41
N PHE A 163 -29.03 6.67 3.73
CA PHE A 163 -28.55 5.69 4.70
C PHE A 163 -29.35 4.39 4.67
N SER A 164 -30.61 4.38 4.21
CA SER A 164 -31.38 3.14 4.04
C SER A 164 -30.70 2.13 3.10
N GLU A 165 -29.83 2.58 2.20
CA GLU A 165 -29.11 1.74 1.24
C GLU A 165 -27.81 1.14 1.82
N LEU A 166 -27.34 1.60 2.99
CA LEU A 166 -26.06 1.15 3.57
C LEU A 166 -26.05 -0.34 3.96
N ASP A 167 -27.22 -0.94 4.18
CA ASP A 167 -27.30 -2.39 4.44
C ASP A 167 -26.95 -3.20 3.16
N ASN A 168 -27.24 -2.64 1.99
CA ASN A 168 -27.05 -3.27 0.67
C ASN A 168 -25.85 -2.69 -0.10
N VAL A 169 -24.90 -2.09 0.61
CA VAL A 169 -23.66 -1.57 0.02
C VAL A 169 -22.77 -2.69 -0.54
N VAL A 170 -22.82 -3.87 0.09
CA VAL A 170 -22.24 -5.11 -0.41
C VAL A 170 -23.38 -5.97 -0.92
N ASP A 171 -23.44 -6.15 -2.24
CA ASP A 171 -24.57 -6.81 -2.90
C ASP A 171 -24.07 -7.81 -3.94
N TYR A 172 -24.08 -9.09 -3.59
CA TYR A 172 -23.65 -10.14 -4.52
C TYR A 172 -24.61 -10.33 -5.70
N ASN A 173 -25.85 -9.82 -5.65
CA ASN A 173 -26.74 -9.80 -6.82
C ASN A 173 -26.28 -8.79 -7.88
N TRP A 174 -25.41 -7.85 -7.50
CA TRP A 174 -24.71 -6.95 -8.42
C TRP A 174 -23.44 -7.57 -9.01
N HIS A 175 -23.25 -8.89 -8.82
CA HIS A 175 -22.06 -9.63 -9.24
C HIS A 175 -20.76 -9.09 -8.63
N MET A 176 -20.86 -8.44 -7.46
CA MET A 176 -19.70 -7.98 -6.71
C MET A 176 -18.78 -9.15 -6.36
N THR A 177 -17.49 -8.87 -6.38
CA THR A 177 -16.42 -9.82 -6.11
C THR A 177 -16.51 -10.33 -4.67
N ASN A 178 -16.15 -11.58 -4.40
CA ASN A 178 -16.04 -12.04 -3.01
C ASN A 178 -15.04 -11.19 -2.23
N SER A 179 -15.34 -10.93 -0.95
CA SER A 179 -14.50 -10.11 -0.05
C SER A 179 -13.00 -10.49 -0.08
N SER A 180 -12.69 -11.79 -0.16
CA SER A 180 -11.32 -12.32 -0.21
C SER A 180 -10.50 -11.89 -1.43
N ASN A 181 -11.14 -11.35 -2.48
CA ASN A 181 -10.51 -10.97 -3.74
C ASN A 181 -10.87 -9.53 -4.16
N ALA A 182 -11.73 -8.84 -3.42
CA ALA A 182 -12.14 -7.47 -3.74
C ALA A 182 -11.14 -6.46 -3.15
N LEU A 183 -10.61 -5.56 -3.99
CA LEU A 183 -9.96 -4.33 -3.55
C LEU A 183 -10.99 -3.20 -3.60
N VAL A 184 -11.36 -2.66 -2.43
CA VAL A 184 -12.41 -1.64 -2.28
C VAL A 184 -11.83 -0.27 -1.97
N PHE A 185 -12.50 0.76 -2.46
CA PHE A 185 -12.13 2.16 -2.26
C PHE A 185 -13.36 3.05 -2.47
N VAL A 186 -13.37 4.23 -1.85
CA VAL A 186 -14.42 5.23 -2.06
C VAL A 186 -14.22 5.91 -3.42
N ASP A 187 -12.98 6.28 -3.71
CA ASP A 187 -12.54 6.88 -4.96
C ASP A 187 -11.14 6.38 -5.37
N ASN A 188 -10.77 6.65 -6.61
CA ASN A 188 -9.40 6.53 -7.09
C ASN A 188 -8.99 7.81 -7.84
N HIS A 189 -7.77 7.83 -8.38
CA HIS A 189 -7.26 8.98 -9.11
C HIS A 189 -8.04 9.30 -10.40
N ASP A 190 -8.66 8.33 -11.05
CA ASP A 190 -9.47 8.58 -12.25
C ASP A 190 -10.88 9.07 -11.89
N THR A 191 -11.58 8.34 -11.03
CA THR A 191 -12.97 8.62 -10.66
C THR A 191 -13.11 9.97 -9.97
N GLN A 192 -12.12 10.39 -9.18
CA GLN A 192 -12.18 11.69 -8.52
C GLN A 192 -12.10 12.86 -9.50
N ARG A 193 -11.57 12.62 -10.71
CA ARG A 193 -11.43 13.62 -11.79
C ARG A 193 -12.58 13.57 -12.80
N MET A 194 -13.47 12.59 -12.69
CA MET A 194 -14.67 12.54 -13.54
C MET A 194 -15.61 13.71 -13.18
N PRO A 195 -16.35 14.24 -14.15
CA PRO A 195 -17.33 15.30 -13.88
C PRO A 195 -18.31 14.88 -12.76
N ASN A 196 -18.59 15.80 -11.82
CA ASN A 196 -19.40 15.56 -10.62
C ASN A 196 -20.81 14.97 -10.88
N ASN A 197 -21.31 15.02 -12.12
CA ASN A 197 -22.60 14.47 -12.53
C ASN A 197 -22.55 13.01 -13.02
N VAL A 198 -21.37 12.38 -13.03
CA VAL A 198 -21.23 10.96 -13.34
C VAL A 198 -21.27 10.17 -12.04
N ASN A 199 -22.37 9.45 -11.83
CA ASN A 199 -22.62 8.49 -10.75
C ASN A 199 -22.59 9.01 -9.30
N ASN A 200 -22.59 10.34 -9.10
CA ASN A 200 -22.56 11.00 -7.78
C ASN A 200 -21.42 10.49 -6.87
N LEU A 201 -20.27 10.16 -7.46
CA LEU A 201 -19.14 9.60 -6.71
C LEU A 201 -18.62 10.59 -5.67
N ILE A 202 -18.23 10.06 -4.52
CA ILE A 202 -17.80 10.84 -3.36
C ILE A 202 -16.28 11.01 -3.43
N THR A 203 -15.79 12.24 -3.23
CA THR A 203 -14.36 12.58 -3.27
C THR A 203 -14.03 13.58 -2.16
N TYR A 204 -12.75 13.94 -2.01
CA TYR A 204 -12.33 14.99 -1.06
C TYR A 204 -13.07 16.34 -1.25
N LYS A 205 -13.64 16.59 -2.45
CA LYS A 205 -14.41 17.81 -2.75
C LYS A 205 -15.74 17.90 -2.00
N THR A 206 -16.23 16.77 -1.47
CA THR A 206 -17.37 16.67 -0.56
C THR A 206 -16.85 16.07 0.76
N PRO A 207 -16.09 16.83 1.56
CA PRO A 207 -15.25 16.28 2.64
C PRO A 207 -16.05 15.59 3.74
N ARG A 208 -17.26 16.09 4.02
CA ARG A 208 -18.18 15.49 4.99
C ARG A 208 -18.61 14.09 4.55
N GLU A 209 -19.13 13.99 3.32
CA GLU A 209 -19.58 12.74 2.71
C GLU A 209 -18.41 11.76 2.54
N TYR A 210 -17.23 12.27 2.18
CA TYR A 210 -16.02 11.46 2.00
C TYR A 210 -15.54 10.82 3.30
N GLN A 211 -15.55 11.57 4.41
CA GLN A 211 -15.22 11.03 5.73
C GLN A 211 -16.22 9.95 6.16
N MET A 212 -17.52 10.17 5.95
CA MET A 212 -18.55 9.17 6.24
C MET A 212 -18.38 7.89 5.38
N ALA A 213 -18.20 8.04 4.06
CA ALA A 213 -17.99 6.92 3.14
C ALA A 213 -16.75 6.10 3.52
N THR A 214 -15.64 6.79 3.80
CA THR A 214 -14.36 6.17 4.13
C THR A 214 -14.42 5.49 5.50
N ALA A 215 -15.02 6.15 6.50
CA ALA A 215 -15.19 5.59 7.84
C ALA A 215 -16.08 4.33 7.83
N PHE A 216 -17.23 4.39 7.13
CA PHE A 216 -18.10 3.23 6.97
C PHE A 216 -17.38 2.08 6.27
N THR A 217 -16.65 2.36 5.19
CA THR A 217 -15.86 1.34 4.46
C THR A 217 -14.77 0.72 5.33
N LEU A 218 -14.08 1.53 6.16
CA LEU A 218 -13.08 1.05 7.12
C LEU A 218 -13.71 0.18 8.22
N ALA A 219 -14.92 0.53 8.68
CA ALA A 219 -15.65 -0.22 9.69
C ALA A 219 -16.26 -1.52 9.15
N ASN A 220 -16.62 -1.57 7.87
CA ASN A 220 -17.21 -2.73 7.20
C ASN A 220 -16.21 -3.91 7.09
N ASP A 221 -16.71 -5.15 7.01
CA ASP A 221 -15.91 -6.39 6.91
C ASP A 221 -15.62 -6.82 5.46
N TYR A 222 -16.01 -6.03 4.46
CA TYR A 222 -15.82 -6.33 3.05
C TYR A 222 -14.52 -5.78 2.45
N GLY A 223 -13.79 -6.65 1.73
CA GLY A 223 -12.68 -6.31 0.84
C GLY A 223 -11.37 -5.90 1.53
N PHE A 224 -10.31 -5.85 0.72
CA PHE A 224 -9.08 -5.16 1.07
C PHE A 224 -9.23 -3.68 0.72
N MET A 225 -9.18 -2.80 1.73
CA MET A 225 -9.45 -1.39 1.53
C MET A 225 -8.21 -0.59 1.12
N ARG A 226 -8.38 0.32 0.16
CA ARG A 226 -7.43 1.38 -0.17
C ARG A 226 -8.06 2.75 0.12
N VAL A 227 -7.29 3.61 0.79
CA VAL A 227 -7.62 5.03 0.99
C VAL A 227 -6.85 5.85 -0.06
N MET A 228 -7.53 6.74 -0.78
CA MET A 228 -6.88 7.66 -1.71
C MET A 228 -6.11 8.74 -0.94
N SER A 229 -5.00 9.22 -1.50
CA SER A 229 -4.31 10.40 -0.99
C SER A 229 -3.96 11.28 -2.18
N GLY A 230 -4.75 12.34 -2.37
CA GLY A 230 -4.71 13.19 -3.54
C GLY A 230 -3.96 14.51 -3.34
N TYR A 231 -4.02 15.30 -4.40
CA TYR A 231 -3.66 16.71 -4.44
C TYR A 231 -4.82 17.50 -5.03
N ASP A 232 -4.90 18.77 -4.69
CA ASP A 232 -5.94 19.65 -5.19
C ASP A 232 -5.71 19.94 -6.67
N PHE A 233 -6.73 19.65 -7.48
CA PHE A 233 -6.74 19.97 -8.91
C PHE A 233 -7.79 21.02 -9.27
N ASP A 234 -8.34 21.72 -8.26
CA ASP A 234 -9.36 22.76 -8.43
C ASP A 234 -10.50 22.27 -9.35
N HIS A 235 -10.69 22.90 -10.50
CA HIS A 235 -11.69 22.53 -11.49
C HIS A 235 -11.11 21.92 -12.78
N ASP A 236 -9.78 21.77 -12.89
CA ASP A 236 -9.11 21.22 -14.08
C ASP A 236 -8.62 19.79 -13.82
N SER A 237 -9.34 18.82 -14.39
CA SER A 237 -9.01 17.39 -14.26
C SER A 237 -7.68 16.99 -14.91
N ASN A 238 -7.06 17.86 -15.71
CA ASN A 238 -5.83 17.56 -16.43
C ASN A 238 -4.56 18.05 -15.72
N ILE A 239 -4.67 18.77 -14.60
CA ILE A 239 -3.47 19.29 -13.94
C ILE A 239 -2.69 18.18 -13.22
N GLY A 240 -1.37 18.25 -13.39
CA GLY A 240 -0.42 17.43 -12.65
C GLY A 240 -0.36 17.80 -11.17
N PRO A 241 0.46 17.09 -10.37
CA PRO A 241 0.62 17.38 -8.95
C PRO A 241 1.25 18.76 -8.74
N PRO A 242 1.19 19.31 -7.51
CA PRO A 242 1.97 20.49 -7.13
C PRO A 242 3.43 20.34 -7.56
N HIS A 243 3.93 21.30 -8.33
CA HIS A 243 5.27 21.21 -8.92
C HIS A 243 6.06 22.52 -8.79
N ASN A 244 7.38 22.41 -8.86
CA ASN A 244 8.33 23.52 -8.93
C ASN A 244 8.37 24.12 -10.34
N ASN A 245 9.07 25.24 -10.51
CA ASN A 245 9.20 25.90 -11.83
C ASN A 245 9.88 25.03 -12.90
N ASP A 246 10.61 24.00 -12.50
CA ASP A 246 11.27 23.02 -13.39
C ASP A 246 10.43 21.75 -13.62
N PHE A 247 9.15 21.76 -13.20
CA PHE A 247 8.21 20.64 -13.26
C PHE A 247 8.54 19.43 -12.37
N THR A 248 9.54 19.52 -11.50
CA THR A 248 9.71 18.52 -10.44
C THR A 248 8.55 18.61 -9.44
N THR A 249 8.05 17.47 -8.97
CA THR A 249 6.97 17.44 -7.97
C THR A 249 7.44 18.05 -6.66
N LYS A 250 6.64 18.94 -6.08
CA LYS A 250 6.90 19.52 -4.75
C LYS A 250 6.80 18.46 -3.67
N SER A 251 7.62 18.58 -2.64
CA SER A 251 7.45 17.78 -1.42
C SER A 251 6.13 18.11 -0.72
N VAL A 252 5.63 17.15 0.05
CA VAL A 252 4.46 17.37 0.91
C VAL A 252 4.87 18.19 2.13
N THR A 253 4.27 19.36 2.30
CA THR A 253 4.43 20.16 3.53
C THR A 253 3.49 19.64 4.60
N ILE A 254 4.02 19.33 5.78
CA ILE A 254 3.24 18.89 6.95
C ILE A 254 3.24 20.02 7.97
N PHE A 255 2.04 20.49 8.35
CA PHE A 255 1.86 21.52 9.37
C PHE A 255 1.89 20.90 10.78
N SER A 256 2.05 21.75 11.80
CA SER A 256 2.14 21.32 13.21
C SER A 256 0.89 20.62 13.74
N ASN A 257 -0.27 20.85 13.12
CA ASN A 257 -1.53 20.18 13.42
C ASN A 257 -1.69 18.84 12.69
N GLY A 258 -0.68 18.39 11.93
CA GLY A 258 -0.65 17.14 11.18
C GLY A 258 -1.31 17.22 9.78
N SER A 259 -1.95 18.32 9.41
CA SER A 259 -2.53 18.49 8.08
C SER A 259 -1.46 18.82 7.04
N CYS A 260 -1.78 18.60 5.77
CA CYS A 260 -0.88 18.91 4.66
C CYS A 260 -1.10 20.32 4.10
N GLY A 261 -0.05 20.85 3.48
CA GLY A 261 -0.03 22.13 2.78
C GLY A 261 0.36 21.99 1.30
N ASP A 262 0.58 23.14 0.66
CA ASP A 262 1.08 23.25 -0.73
C ASP A 262 0.26 22.50 -1.79
N GLY A 263 -1.05 22.41 -1.59
CA GLY A 263 -1.98 21.77 -2.52
C GLY A 263 -2.10 20.25 -2.34
N TRP A 264 -1.47 19.66 -1.32
CA TRP A 264 -1.68 18.24 -0.99
C TRP A 264 -2.90 18.07 -0.08
N ILE A 265 -3.81 17.17 -0.43
CA ILE A 265 -5.05 16.93 0.33
C ILE A 265 -4.79 16.06 1.56
N CYS A 266 -4.02 14.99 1.38
CA CYS A 266 -3.65 14.05 2.44
C CYS A 266 -4.85 13.50 3.24
N GLU A 267 -5.83 12.94 2.56
CA GLU A 267 -7.02 12.31 3.15
C GLU A 267 -6.61 11.25 4.20
N HIS A 268 -5.52 10.50 3.94
CA HIS A 268 -4.94 9.54 4.87
C HIS A 268 -4.47 10.13 6.22
N ARG A 269 -4.34 11.45 6.35
CA ARG A 269 -4.01 12.16 7.60
C ARG A 269 -5.22 12.80 8.26
N TRP A 270 -6.40 12.74 7.64
CA TRP A 270 -7.62 13.25 8.26
C TRP A 270 -7.95 12.40 9.47
N LYS A 271 -8.20 13.04 10.61
CA LYS A 271 -8.35 12.35 11.91
C LYS A 271 -9.34 11.20 11.88
N VAL A 272 -10.52 11.42 11.29
CA VAL A 272 -11.53 10.38 11.12
C VAL A 272 -10.95 9.16 10.40
N ILE A 273 -10.23 9.37 9.30
CA ILE A 273 -9.67 8.29 8.49
C ILE A 273 -8.54 7.56 9.25
N THR A 274 -7.60 8.30 9.83
CA THR A 274 -6.51 7.72 10.65
C THR A 274 -7.05 6.85 11.79
N ASN A 275 -8.05 7.36 12.53
CA ASN A 275 -8.62 6.68 13.68
C ASN A 275 -9.47 5.47 13.25
N MET A 276 -10.14 5.55 12.10
CA MET A 276 -10.87 4.42 11.53
C MET A 276 -9.95 3.34 10.92
N VAL A 277 -8.72 3.67 10.52
CA VAL A 277 -7.70 2.66 10.20
C VAL A 277 -7.30 1.90 11.47
N ALA A 278 -7.12 2.59 12.60
CA ALA A 278 -6.88 1.93 13.89
C ALA A 278 -8.07 1.03 14.30
N PHE A 279 -9.31 1.50 14.09
CA PHE A 279 -10.51 0.68 14.27
C PHE A 279 -10.45 -0.58 13.40
N ARG A 280 -10.23 -0.45 12.08
CA ARG A 280 -10.17 -1.59 11.14
C ARG A 280 -9.12 -2.62 11.53
N ASN A 281 -7.95 -2.17 11.97
CA ASN A 281 -6.88 -3.04 12.43
C ASN A 281 -7.28 -3.84 13.68
N ALA A 282 -7.93 -3.18 14.65
CA ALA A 282 -8.36 -3.82 15.89
C ALA A 282 -9.44 -4.89 15.64
N VAL A 283 -10.37 -4.62 14.72
CA VAL A 283 -11.49 -5.52 14.42
C VAL A 283 -11.20 -6.53 13.31
N GLN A 284 -9.93 -6.72 12.95
CA GLN A 284 -9.56 -7.66 11.90
C GLN A 284 -10.03 -9.08 12.22
N GLY A 285 -10.68 -9.73 11.24
CA GLY A 285 -11.16 -11.11 11.36
C GLY A 285 -12.51 -11.28 12.06
N THR A 286 -13.16 -10.20 12.50
CA THR A 286 -14.53 -10.25 13.02
C THR A 286 -15.56 -9.94 11.92
N GLU A 287 -16.79 -10.40 12.09
CA GLU A 287 -17.91 -10.13 11.18
C GLU A 287 -18.74 -8.94 11.66
N LYS A 288 -19.53 -8.36 10.76
CA LYS A 288 -20.53 -7.34 11.07
C LYS A 288 -21.71 -7.96 11.83
N GLU A 289 -21.96 -7.48 13.03
CA GLU A 289 -23.02 -7.95 13.94
C GLU A 289 -23.86 -6.76 14.45
N HIS A 290 -25.00 -7.02 15.11
CA HIS A 290 -25.84 -5.98 15.73
C HIS A 290 -26.21 -4.81 14.80
N TRP A 291 -26.47 -5.10 13.52
CA TRP A 291 -26.82 -4.08 12.53
C TRP A 291 -28.12 -3.34 12.90
N ARG A 292 -28.07 -2.01 12.84
CA ARG A 292 -29.22 -1.12 13.00
C ARG A 292 -29.18 -0.04 11.93
N ASN A 293 -30.34 0.23 11.34
CA ASN A 293 -30.56 1.35 10.42
C ASN A 293 -31.97 1.91 10.66
N VAL A 294 -32.07 3.01 11.40
CA VAL A 294 -33.34 3.60 11.84
C VAL A 294 -33.20 5.12 11.86
N ASN A 295 -34.17 5.85 11.30
CA ASN A 295 -34.17 7.33 11.27
C ASN A 295 -32.92 7.95 10.62
N ASP A 296 -32.39 7.35 9.55
CA ASP A 296 -31.13 7.76 8.92
C ASP A 296 -29.90 7.73 9.88
N ASP A 297 -29.98 6.88 10.90
CA ASP A 297 -28.86 6.52 11.78
C ASP A 297 -28.49 5.06 11.57
N VAL A 298 -27.20 4.80 11.38
CA VAL A 298 -26.64 3.46 11.21
C VAL A 298 -25.68 3.14 12.33
N SER A 299 -25.74 1.91 12.84
CA SER A 299 -24.75 1.38 13.77
C SER A 299 -24.58 -0.13 13.61
N PHE A 300 -23.41 -0.63 13.97
CA PHE A 300 -23.14 -2.07 14.04
C PHE A 300 -21.91 -2.35 14.89
N ALA A 301 -21.82 -3.59 15.36
CA ALA A 301 -20.65 -4.15 16.00
C ALA A 301 -19.78 -4.89 14.98
N ARG A 302 -18.50 -5.05 15.32
CA ARG A 302 -17.55 -5.91 14.63
C ARG A 302 -17.08 -6.97 15.61
N GLY A 303 -17.83 -8.08 15.64
CA GLY A 303 -17.82 -9.05 16.74
C GLY A 303 -17.99 -8.37 18.10
N ASN A 304 -17.30 -8.88 19.11
CA ASN A 304 -17.21 -8.27 20.44
C ASN A 304 -15.98 -7.36 20.62
N VAL A 305 -15.43 -6.80 19.54
CA VAL A 305 -14.17 -6.05 19.55
C VAL A 305 -14.36 -4.57 19.28
N GLY A 306 -15.25 -4.17 18.38
CA GLY A 306 -15.49 -2.75 18.10
C GLY A 306 -16.93 -2.43 17.75
N PHE A 307 -17.31 -1.18 17.97
CA PHE A 307 -18.63 -0.65 17.63
C PHE A 307 -18.51 0.64 16.83
N PHE A 308 -19.33 0.77 15.79
CA PHE A 308 -19.38 1.92 14.89
C PHE A 308 -20.81 2.47 14.82
N ALA A 309 -20.93 3.78 14.82
CA ALA A 309 -22.19 4.48 14.59
C ALA A 309 -21.99 5.75 13.73
N MET A 310 -23.03 6.09 12.97
CA MET A 310 -23.06 7.27 12.10
C MET A 310 -24.48 7.83 12.02
N ALA A 311 -24.62 9.15 12.06
CA ALA A 311 -25.90 9.84 12.10
C ALA A 311 -26.04 10.85 10.95
N LYS A 312 -26.91 10.62 9.97
CA LYS A 312 -26.92 11.44 8.75
C LYS A 312 -27.15 12.93 9.01
N ASP A 313 -27.99 13.27 9.98
CA ASP A 313 -28.32 14.66 10.34
C ASP A 313 -27.33 15.27 11.35
N GLY A 314 -26.32 14.49 11.78
CA GLY A 314 -25.29 14.92 12.73
C GLY A 314 -25.66 14.82 14.19
N PHE A 315 -26.81 14.23 14.50
CA PHE A 315 -27.27 14.04 15.88
C PHE A 315 -27.82 12.63 16.09
N MET A 316 -27.36 11.97 17.17
CA MET A 316 -27.91 10.71 17.69
C MET A 316 -27.80 10.74 19.20
N ASN A 317 -28.84 10.32 19.93
CA ASN A 317 -28.77 10.12 21.38
C ASN A 317 -29.64 8.92 21.76
N GLU A 318 -29.06 7.73 21.64
CA GLU A 318 -29.78 6.46 21.76
C GLU A 318 -29.01 5.49 22.66
N THR A 319 -29.74 4.61 23.36
CA THR A 319 -29.09 3.52 24.11
C THR A 319 -29.13 2.26 23.25
N LEU A 320 -27.97 1.82 22.78
CA LEU A 320 -27.85 0.76 21.78
C LEU A 320 -27.14 -0.46 22.35
N ASP A 321 -27.55 -1.65 21.89
CA ASP A 321 -26.81 -2.89 22.12
C ASP A 321 -25.54 -2.87 21.27
N THR A 322 -24.39 -2.86 21.94
CA THR A 322 -23.09 -2.73 21.28
C THR A 322 -22.46 -4.07 20.95
N GLY A 323 -22.94 -5.17 21.54
CA GLY A 323 -22.24 -6.46 21.50
C GLY A 323 -20.90 -6.49 22.24
N LEU A 324 -20.47 -5.39 22.88
CA LEU A 324 -19.19 -5.28 23.55
C LEU A 324 -19.29 -5.63 25.05
N PRO A 325 -18.19 -6.10 25.66
CA PRO A 325 -18.13 -6.31 27.11
C PRO A 325 -18.39 -5.04 27.93
N LYS A 326 -18.81 -5.20 29.18
CA LYS A 326 -18.87 -4.08 30.14
C LYS A 326 -17.52 -3.38 30.25
N GLY A 327 -17.50 -2.06 30.16
CA GLY A 327 -16.29 -1.29 30.33
C GLY A 327 -16.45 0.18 29.96
N ASP A 328 -15.39 0.93 30.20
CA ASP A 328 -15.26 2.30 29.73
C ASP A 328 -14.34 2.31 28.51
N TYR A 329 -14.84 2.91 27.43
CA TYR A 329 -14.22 2.93 26.12
C TYR A 329 -13.92 4.36 25.71
N CYS A 330 -12.84 4.51 24.96
CA CYS A 330 -12.50 5.77 24.31
C CYS A 330 -13.28 5.92 23.00
N ASP A 331 -13.92 7.07 22.80
CA ASP A 331 -14.37 7.49 21.47
C ASP A 331 -13.17 7.86 20.60
N LEU A 332 -12.90 7.04 19.58
CA LEU A 332 -11.80 7.22 18.66
C LEU A 332 -11.95 8.47 17.82
N ILE A 333 -13.17 8.90 17.48
CA ILE A 333 -13.38 10.05 16.58
C ILE A 333 -13.02 11.36 17.29
N THR A 334 -13.18 11.42 18.61
CA THR A 334 -12.87 12.60 19.43
C THR A 334 -11.54 12.49 20.18
N ASP A 335 -10.63 11.62 19.74
CA ASP A 335 -9.32 11.38 20.34
C ASP A 335 -9.41 11.12 21.86
N CYS A 336 -10.35 10.27 22.28
CA CYS A 336 -10.61 9.91 23.68
C CYS A 336 -11.05 11.07 24.60
N SER A 337 -11.42 12.23 24.05
CA SER A 337 -11.99 13.31 24.87
C SER A 337 -13.37 12.97 25.44
N ARG A 338 -14.02 11.92 24.89
CA ARG A 338 -15.26 11.34 25.38
C ARG A 338 -15.06 9.89 25.79
N THR A 339 -15.69 9.50 26.89
CA THR A 339 -15.75 8.13 27.38
C THR A 339 -17.15 7.56 27.13
N ILE A 340 -17.21 6.34 26.64
CA ILE A 340 -18.43 5.58 26.38
C ILE A 340 -18.46 4.42 27.36
N THR A 341 -19.49 4.38 28.22
CA THR A 341 -19.65 3.29 29.19
C THR A 341 -20.62 2.25 28.63
N VAL A 342 -20.12 1.03 28.48
CA VAL A 342 -20.90 -0.16 28.17
C VAL A 342 -21.27 -0.86 29.48
N ASP A 343 -22.55 -1.12 29.70
CA ASP A 343 -23.05 -1.74 30.93
C ASP A 343 -22.94 -3.28 30.93
N GLU A 344 -23.43 -3.92 32.00
CA GLU A 344 -23.40 -5.40 32.15
C GLU A 344 -24.21 -6.16 31.09
N SER A 345 -25.15 -5.48 30.44
CA SER A 345 -25.96 -6.04 29.36
C SER A 345 -25.42 -5.77 27.96
N GLY A 346 -24.27 -5.09 27.84
CA GLY A 346 -23.69 -4.71 26.55
C GLY A 346 -24.28 -3.43 25.95
N MET A 347 -25.13 -2.72 26.70
CA MET A 347 -25.78 -1.50 26.24
C MET A 347 -24.89 -0.27 26.52
N ALA A 348 -24.88 0.69 25.61
CA ALA A 348 -24.23 2.00 25.81
C ALA A 348 -25.09 3.14 25.26
N ASN A 349 -25.00 4.31 25.89
CA ASN A 349 -25.56 5.53 25.33
C ASN A 349 -24.62 6.05 24.23
N ILE A 350 -25.11 6.05 23.00
CA ILE A 350 -24.42 6.56 21.82
C ILE A 350 -24.89 7.98 21.57
N PHE A 351 -23.98 8.93 21.79
CA PHE A 351 -24.23 10.35 21.66
C PHE A 351 -23.33 10.97 20.57
N ILE A 352 -23.95 11.32 19.44
CA ILE A 352 -23.33 12.05 18.33
C ILE A 352 -23.98 13.43 18.29
N ASP A 353 -23.14 14.47 18.24
CA ASP A 353 -23.56 15.87 18.13
C ASP A 353 -22.48 16.63 17.35
N SER A 354 -22.40 16.33 16.06
CA SER A 354 -21.45 16.92 15.13
C SER A 354 -21.98 16.79 13.71
N PHE A 355 -22.32 17.92 13.08
CA PHE A 355 -22.71 17.91 11.68
C PHE A 355 -21.54 17.58 10.75
N GLU A 356 -20.34 18.08 11.05
CA GLU A 356 -19.14 17.91 10.22
C GLU A 356 -18.59 16.49 10.24
N ASN A 357 -18.57 15.85 11.42
CA ASN A 357 -18.05 14.50 11.62
C ASN A 357 -19.07 13.67 12.40
N PRO A 358 -20.17 13.25 11.76
CA PRO A 358 -21.30 12.62 12.44
C PRO A 358 -21.06 11.13 12.70
N ILE A 359 -19.90 10.80 13.25
CA ILE A 359 -19.38 9.43 13.36
C ILE A 359 -18.93 9.22 14.80
N LEU A 360 -19.13 8.01 15.32
CA LEU A 360 -18.62 7.54 16.59
C LEU A 360 -18.09 6.12 16.41
N ALA A 361 -16.91 5.84 16.97
CA ALA A 361 -16.33 4.52 16.90
C ALA A 361 -15.49 4.24 18.15
N PHE A 362 -15.55 3.01 18.66
CA PHE A 362 -14.75 2.59 19.79
C PHE A 362 -14.43 1.10 19.75
N ILE A 363 -13.34 0.70 20.40
CA ILE A 363 -12.78 -0.66 20.36
C ILE A 363 -12.38 -1.14 21.75
N VAL A 364 -12.38 -2.46 21.96
CA VAL A 364 -11.84 -3.10 23.16
C VAL A 364 -10.34 -2.86 23.25
N GLY A 365 -9.90 -2.38 24.42
CA GLY A 365 -8.51 -1.99 24.68
C GLY A 365 -8.29 -0.49 24.46
N ASN A 366 -7.70 0.18 25.45
CA ASN A 366 -7.44 1.62 25.38
C ASN A 366 -6.37 1.95 24.33
N GLN A 367 -6.70 2.86 23.41
CA GLN A 367 -5.74 3.59 22.57
C GLN A 367 -5.02 4.68 23.40
N ASN A 368 -4.40 4.32 24.53
CA ASN A 368 -3.35 5.18 25.12
C ASN A 368 -2.01 5.06 24.37
N SER A 369 -1.99 4.26 23.30
CA SER A 369 -0.91 4.18 22.34
C SER A 369 -1.22 5.22 21.26
N SER A 370 -0.66 6.42 21.42
CA SER A 370 -0.64 7.44 20.38
C SER A 370 -0.35 6.83 19.02
N VAL A 371 -1.28 6.97 18.06
CA VAL A 371 -0.98 6.82 16.64
C VAL A 371 -0.11 8.01 16.24
N GLY A 372 1.16 7.95 16.65
CA GLY A 372 2.25 8.69 16.04
C GLY A 372 2.72 7.93 14.81
N GLU A 373 3.01 8.67 13.76
CA GLU A 373 3.54 8.24 12.46
C GLU A 373 4.16 6.83 12.41
N GLY A 374 3.53 5.95 11.63
CA GLY A 374 4.17 4.82 10.95
C GLY A 374 4.99 3.88 11.84
N ASP A 375 4.31 3.09 12.69
CA ASP A 375 4.93 1.94 13.34
C ASP A 375 4.85 0.71 12.42
N SER A 376 5.98 0.35 11.81
CA SER A 376 6.16 -0.85 10.98
C SER A 376 6.57 -2.06 11.82
N ASN A 377 5.84 -2.34 12.90
CA ASN A 377 6.02 -3.54 13.72
C ASN A 377 4.67 -4.22 14.02
N ASN A 378 4.08 -4.85 13.00
CA ASN A 378 3.10 -5.88 13.28
C ASN A 378 3.84 -7.21 13.48
N THR A 379 4.08 -7.56 14.74
CA THR A 379 4.45 -8.92 15.12
C THR A 379 3.20 -9.79 15.02
N THR A 380 3.28 -10.82 14.20
CA THR A 380 2.29 -11.90 14.11
C THR A 380 1.98 -12.46 15.50
N PRO A 381 0.71 -12.50 15.94
CA PRO A 381 0.34 -13.28 17.10
C PRO A 381 0.47 -14.77 16.76
N ASN A 382 1.36 -15.48 17.46
CA ASN A 382 1.39 -16.93 17.46
C ASN A 382 0.08 -17.45 18.08
N TYR A 383 -0.87 -17.86 17.24
CA TYR A 383 -1.96 -18.73 17.66
C TYR A 383 -1.51 -20.18 17.52
N GLU A 384 -1.27 -20.84 18.66
CA GLU A 384 -1.15 -22.29 18.71
C GLU A 384 -2.50 -22.90 18.29
N ILE A 385 -2.52 -23.53 17.11
CA ILE A 385 -3.65 -24.35 16.67
C ILE A 385 -3.62 -25.64 17.48
N ALA A 386 -4.53 -25.77 18.45
CA ALA A 386 -4.83 -27.04 19.09
C ALA A 386 -5.51 -27.96 18.05
N LEU A 387 -4.73 -28.87 17.46
CA LEU A 387 -5.20 -29.97 16.64
C LEU A 387 -6.04 -30.93 17.49
N SER A 388 -7.36 -30.88 17.34
CA SER A 388 -8.23 -32.00 17.73
C SER A 388 -8.38 -32.95 16.55
N SER A 389 -7.95 -34.19 16.77
CA SER A 389 -7.96 -35.28 15.80
C SER A 389 -9.36 -35.83 15.61
N SER A 390 -9.89 -35.77 14.39
CA SER A 390 -10.92 -36.70 13.93
C SER A 390 -10.40 -37.48 12.73
N THR A 391 -10.22 -38.78 12.96
CA THR A 391 -9.79 -39.77 11.99
C THR A 391 -10.93 -40.10 11.04
N SER A 392 -10.67 -40.06 9.74
CA SER A 392 -11.43 -40.84 8.75
C SER A 392 -10.50 -41.23 7.61
N GLU A 393 -10.26 -42.53 7.54
CA GLU A 393 -9.50 -43.24 6.51
C GLU A 393 -10.19 -43.11 5.14
N VAL A 394 -9.42 -42.79 4.09
CA VAL A 394 -9.66 -43.34 2.75
C VAL A 394 -8.31 -43.65 2.08
N THR A 395 -8.31 -44.82 1.47
CA THR A 395 -7.24 -45.67 0.95
C THR A 395 -6.54 -45.19 -0.33
N SER A 396 -5.23 -45.44 -0.33
CA SER A 396 -4.27 -45.71 -1.43
C SER A 396 -4.75 -45.76 -2.90
N PHE A 397 -3.94 -45.15 -3.78
CA PHE A 397 -3.48 -45.78 -5.04
C PHE A 397 -2.02 -45.38 -5.33
N SER A 398 -1.19 -46.39 -5.65
CA SER A 398 0.17 -46.26 -6.16
C SER A 398 0.22 -46.74 -7.62
N THR A 399 1.01 -46.09 -8.48
CA THR A 399 2.19 -46.72 -9.11
C THR A 399 2.96 -45.72 -9.98
N ALA A 400 4.28 -45.87 -9.94
CA ALA A 400 5.32 -44.95 -10.44
C ALA A 400 5.73 -45.19 -11.91
N LYS A 401 6.54 -44.26 -12.46
CA LYS A 401 7.76 -44.57 -13.22
C LYS A 401 8.76 -43.39 -13.24
N THR A 402 9.93 -43.66 -12.65
CA THR A 402 11.22 -42.94 -12.60
C THR A 402 11.89 -42.88 -13.99
N TYR A 403 12.83 -41.99 -14.34
CA TYR A 403 14.20 -41.72 -13.82
C TYR A 403 14.60 -40.27 -14.23
N ALA A 404 15.45 -39.51 -13.53
CA ALA A 404 16.87 -39.80 -13.32
C ALA A 404 17.53 -38.96 -12.19
N THR A 405 18.29 -39.67 -11.36
CA THR A 405 19.53 -39.28 -10.64
C THR A 405 19.63 -37.88 -10.01
N ALA A 406 19.20 -37.79 -8.75
CA ALA A 406 19.70 -36.80 -7.82
C ALA A 406 21.15 -37.16 -7.42
N ARG A 407 22.10 -36.28 -7.73
CA ARG A 407 23.39 -36.23 -7.03
C ARG A 407 23.13 -35.62 -5.66
N THR A 408 23.42 -36.38 -4.62
CA THR A 408 23.51 -35.91 -3.25
C THR A 408 24.70 -34.97 -3.13
N THR A 409 24.49 -33.68 -3.36
CA THR A 409 25.33 -32.63 -2.80
C THR A 409 24.66 -32.15 -1.54
N THR A 410 25.22 -32.55 -0.39
CA THR A 410 24.94 -31.93 0.90
C THR A 410 25.18 -30.43 0.78
N TYR A 411 24.12 -29.66 0.65
CA TYR A 411 24.19 -28.23 0.87
C TYR A 411 24.45 -28.02 2.37
N PRO A 412 25.49 -27.26 2.77
CA PRO A 412 25.58 -26.82 4.15
C PRO A 412 24.32 -26.00 4.44
N THR A 413 23.61 -26.35 5.51
CA THR A 413 22.63 -25.48 6.14
C THR A 413 23.35 -24.18 6.51
N THR A 414 23.28 -23.17 5.65
CA THR A 414 23.59 -21.81 6.03
C THR A 414 22.50 -21.39 7.00
N THR A 415 22.81 -21.47 8.30
CA THR A 415 22.11 -20.71 9.33
C THR A 415 21.94 -19.30 8.80
N ALA A 416 20.68 -18.86 8.63
CA ALA A 416 20.38 -17.49 8.27
C ALA A 416 21.15 -16.57 9.25
N SER A 417 21.93 -15.65 8.71
CA SER A 417 22.68 -14.69 9.52
C SER A 417 21.70 -13.95 10.44
N PRO A 418 21.97 -13.81 11.75
CA PRO A 418 21.14 -12.99 12.64
C PRO A 418 21.20 -11.50 12.27
N TRP A 419 22.17 -11.11 11.45
CA TRP A 419 22.32 -9.75 10.94
C TRP A 419 21.43 -9.51 9.73
N LYS A 420 20.59 -8.48 9.80
CA LYS A 420 19.83 -7.92 8.69
C LYS A 420 20.58 -6.70 8.14
N ARG A 421 20.50 -6.48 6.82
CA ARG A 421 21.01 -5.26 6.19
C ARG A 421 19.91 -4.20 6.23
N THR A 422 20.21 -3.06 6.83
CA THR A 422 19.33 -1.89 6.87
C THR A 422 19.97 -0.78 6.06
N VAL A 423 19.19 -0.14 5.18
CA VAL A 423 19.62 1.06 4.43
C VAL A 423 18.92 2.26 5.04
N VAL A 424 19.70 3.28 5.41
CA VAL A 424 19.19 4.53 5.98
C VAL A 424 19.51 5.65 4.99
N PHE A 425 18.48 6.34 4.51
CA PHE A 425 18.63 7.49 3.60
C PHE A 425 18.64 8.79 4.42
N LEU A 426 19.69 9.59 4.25
CA LEU A 426 19.87 10.87 4.94
C LEU A 426 20.33 11.91 3.94
N GLU A 427 19.57 13.00 3.80
CA GLU A 427 19.97 14.15 3.01
C GLU A 427 20.59 15.22 3.92
N LYS A 428 21.85 15.58 3.65
CA LYS A 428 22.55 16.65 4.34
C LYS A 428 23.55 17.30 3.39
N GLY A 429 23.52 18.62 3.27
CA GLY A 429 24.58 19.36 2.58
C GLY A 429 25.89 19.27 3.35
N THR A 430 26.96 18.81 2.68
CA THR A 430 28.31 18.68 3.26
C THR A 430 29.34 19.44 2.43
N HIS A 431 30.44 19.85 3.05
CA HIS A 431 31.59 20.42 2.35
C HIS A 431 32.54 19.33 1.86
N ASN A 432 33.32 19.63 0.82
CA ASN A 432 34.32 18.68 0.33
C ASN A 432 35.37 18.39 1.42
N GLY A 433 35.60 17.11 1.71
CA GLY A 433 36.48 16.65 2.78
C GLY A 433 35.84 16.58 4.18
N GLU A 434 34.55 16.90 4.31
CA GLU A 434 33.81 16.76 5.57
C GLU A 434 33.53 15.28 5.87
N ASN A 435 33.87 14.83 7.08
CA ASN A 435 33.58 13.48 7.55
C ASN A 435 32.26 13.48 8.29
N VAL A 436 31.36 12.58 7.91
CA VAL A 436 30.04 12.44 8.52
C VAL A 436 30.09 11.30 9.53
N PHE A 437 29.45 11.49 10.68
CA PHE A 437 29.25 10.44 11.68
C PHE A 437 27.76 10.34 11.99
N PHE A 438 27.30 9.11 12.21
CA PHE A 438 25.96 8.82 12.67
C PHE A 438 25.99 8.59 14.18
N ALA A 439 25.10 9.29 14.87
CA ALA A 439 24.70 8.97 16.23
C ALA A 439 23.20 8.68 16.16
N GLY A 440 22.78 7.56 16.70
CA GLY A 440 21.40 7.08 16.60
C GLY A 440 21.24 5.80 17.38
N GLY A 441 20.02 5.34 17.60
CA GLY A 441 19.76 4.13 18.38
C GLY A 441 18.25 3.96 18.52
N LEU A 442 17.81 3.05 19.36
CA LEU A 442 16.39 3.01 19.73
C LEU A 442 16.03 4.29 20.49
N HIS A 443 14.83 4.80 20.22
CA HIS A 443 14.38 6.06 20.78
C HIS A 443 14.14 5.94 22.30
N HIS A 444 14.41 7.00 23.05
CA HIS A 444 14.31 7.00 24.52
C HIS A 444 12.88 6.78 25.06
N THR A 445 11.85 6.80 24.21
CA THR A 445 10.46 6.51 24.58
C THR A 445 10.08 5.04 24.40
N SER A 446 10.91 4.23 23.73
CA SER A 446 10.64 2.81 23.44
C SER A 446 10.94 1.88 24.63
N LEU A 447 11.79 2.30 25.56
CA LEU A 447 12.25 1.51 26.70
C LEU A 447 12.35 2.40 27.94
N ASN A 448 11.66 2.05 29.04
CA ASN A 448 11.66 2.79 30.30
C ASN A 448 13.06 2.79 30.97
N SER A 449 13.93 3.68 30.51
CA SER A 449 15.33 3.98 30.89
C SER A 449 16.43 3.39 29.99
N CYS A 450 17.06 4.27 29.19
CA CYS A 450 18.34 4.00 28.53
C CYS A 450 19.47 4.47 29.47
N PRO A 451 20.32 3.56 30.02
CA PRO A 451 21.46 3.96 30.84
C PRO A 451 22.48 4.75 30.02
N SER A 452 23.19 5.69 30.65
CA SER A 452 24.20 6.54 30.01
C SER A 452 25.53 5.82 29.69
N VAL A 453 25.52 4.49 29.53
CA VAL A 453 26.72 3.66 29.41
C VAL A 453 26.64 2.81 28.14
N VAL A 454 27.74 2.78 27.37
CA VAL A 454 27.84 2.16 26.03
C VAL A 454 27.74 0.63 26.08
N SER A 455 28.30 -0.01 27.10
CA SER A 455 28.25 -1.47 27.24
C SER A 455 26.91 -1.92 27.84
N ASN A 456 26.13 -2.73 27.12
CA ASN A 456 24.78 -3.19 27.48
C ASN A 456 23.69 -2.12 27.49
N ASN A 457 23.78 -1.11 26.62
CA ASN A 457 22.65 -0.19 26.44
C ASN A 457 21.54 -0.89 25.63
N PRO A 458 20.35 -1.12 26.19
CA PRO A 458 19.25 -1.73 25.44
C PRO A 458 18.75 -0.82 24.31
N CYS A 459 19.16 0.46 24.30
CA CYS A 459 18.84 1.42 23.26
C CYS A 459 19.94 1.54 22.18
N ALA A 460 21.05 0.83 22.32
CA ALA A 460 22.07 0.73 21.29
C ALA A 460 21.72 -0.40 20.32
N VAL A 461 21.82 -0.13 19.02
CA VAL A 461 21.56 -1.13 17.99
C VAL A 461 22.89 -1.76 17.59
N PRO A 462 23.09 -3.09 17.76
CA PRO A 462 24.29 -3.74 17.27
C PRO A 462 24.43 -3.51 15.76
N ILE A 463 25.61 -3.12 15.31
CA ILE A 463 25.94 -2.93 13.90
C ILE A 463 27.17 -3.75 13.52
N ARG A 464 27.29 -3.99 12.21
CA ARG A 464 28.50 -4.54 11.62
C ARG A 464 28.79 -3.81 10.33
N HIS A 465 30.00 -3.24 10.24
CA HIS A 465 30.50 -2.64 9.01
C HIS A 465 30.70 -3.73 7.95
N ALA A 466 29.98 -3.61 6.84
CA ALA A 466 30.02 -4.57 5.73
C ALA A 466 31.04 -4.19 4.64
N SER A 467 31.53 -2.94 4.64
CA SER A 467 32.38 -2.39 3.61
C SER A 467 33.81 -2.16 4.12
N TYR A 468 34.79 -2.71 3.40
CA TYR A 468 36.20 -2.37 3.54
C TYR A 468 36.63 -1.56 2.32
N ASN A 469 36.08 -0.35 2.18
CA ASN A 469 36.59 0.61 1.19
C ASN A 469 38.00 1.07 1.60
N ASN A 470 38.81 1.51 0.63
CA ASN A 470 40.19 1.96 0.83
C ASN A 470 40.31 3.36 1.49
N VAL A 471 39.19 3.93 1.95
CA VAL A 471 39.20 5.21 2.67
C VAL A 471 39.75 4.97 4.07
N GLU A 472 41.01 5.36 4.27
CA GLU A 472 41.77 5.11 5.50
C GLU A 472 41.05 5.63 6.75
N SER A 473 40.49 6.85 6.69
CA SER A 473 39.77 7.45 7.82
C SER A 473 38.58 6.61 8.30
N PHE A 474 37.77 6.11 7.36
CA PHE A 474 36.65 5.22 7.67
C PHE A 474 37.14 3.90 8.27
N ARG A 475 38.20 3.30 7.69
CA ARG A 475 38.75 2.04 8.20
C ARG A 475 39.26 2.19 9.63
N GLU A 476 40.00 3.26 9.94
CA GLU A 476 40.52 3.47 11.28
C GLU A 476 39.42 3.80 12.30
N TRP A 477 38.39 4.59 11.95
CA TRP A 477 37.29 4.90 12.87
C TRP A 477 36.26 3.79 13.04
N SER A 478 36.13 2.86 12.10
CA SER A 478 35.19 1.72 12.19
C SER A 478 35.72 0.55 13.02
N VAL A 479 37.01 0.56 13.38
CA VAL A 479 37.58 -0.46 14.28
C VAL A 479 36.89 -0.39 15.63
N ASN A 480 36.32 -1.52 16.08
CA ASN A 480 35.55 -1.64 17.33
C ASN A 480 34.39 -0.65 17.45
N ASP A 481 33.78 -0.26 16.32
CA ASP A 481 32.47 0.38 16.27
C ASP A 481 31.42 -0.72 16.07
N ASN A 482 30.81 -1.14 17.17
CA ASN A 482 29.92 -2.29 17.30
C ASN A 482 28.46 -1.90 17.45
N TYR A 483 28.17 -0.64 17.77
CA TYR A 483 26.84 -0.15 18.06
C TYR A 483 26.56 1.19 17.36
N LEU A 484 25.36 1.30 16.80
CA LEU A 484 24.76 2.59 16.53
C LEU A 484 24.11 3.05 17.84
N ASP A 485 24.71 4.07 18.48
CA ASP A 485 24.19 4.67 19.72
C ASP A 485 24.18 6.22 19.70
N TRP A 486 23.52 6.80 20.70
CA TRP A 486 23.36 8.25 20.87
C TRP A 486 24.55 8.94 21.56
N TYR A 487 25.56 8.18 22.00
CA TYR A 487 26.59 8.63 22.94
C TYR A 487 27.96 8.85 22.27
N GLY A 488 28.04 8.69 20.95
CA GLY A 488 29.20 9.04 20.15
C GLY A 488 30.16 7.87 20.03
N ALA A 489 31.47 8.10 20.23
CA ALA A 489 32.45 7.06 20.00
C ALA A 489 32.53 6.05 21.15
N GLU A 490 32.64 4.76 20.83
CA GLU A 490 32.81 3.72 21.84
C GLU A 490 34.19 3.81 22.53
N PRO A 491 34.34 3.35 23.79
CA PRO A 491 35.61 3.42 24.52
C PRO A 491 36.79 2.76 23.80
N SER A 492 36.52 1.70 23.02
CA SER A 492 37.51 0.96 22.23
C SER A 492 37.53 1.33 20.75
N GLN A 493 36.69 2.28 20.32
CA GLN A 493 36.60 2.66 18.92
C GLN A 493 37.91 3.28 18.42
N GLY A 494 38.29 2.92 17.21
CA GLY A 494 39.53 3.36 16.59
C GLY A 494 39.59 4.87 16.32
N LYS A 495 40.78 5.35 16.00
CA LYS A 495 41.10 6.77 15.81
C LYS A 495 41.87 6.95 14.52
N TYR A 496 41.56 8.00 13.77
CA TYR A 496 42.31 8.39 12.59
C TYR A 496 43.16 9.63 12.86
N GLY A 497 44.47 9.55 12.63
CA GLY A 497 45.39 10.68 12.85
C GLY A 497 45.36 11.24 14.28
N GLY A 498 45.09 10.39 15.29
CA GLY A 498 44.92 10.79 16.69
C GLY A 498 43.54 11.39 17.03
N THR A 499 42.66 11.58 16.04
CA THR A 499 41.31 12.14 16.22
C THR A 499 40.31 11.02 16.55
N VAL A 500 39.56 11.22 17.64
CA VAL A 500 38.48 10.31 18.05
C VAL A 500 37.27 10.48 17.14
N ALA A 501 36.59 9.39 16.81
CA ALA A 501 35.31 9.42 16.11
C ALA A 501 34.26 10.23 16.89
N LYS A 502 33.18 10.62 16.22
CA LYS A 502 32.01 11.28 16.85
C LYS A 502 30.77 10.38 16.93
N GLY A 503 30.92 9.12 16.55
CA GLY A 503 29.86 8.12 16.42
C GLY A 503 30.29 7.07 15.39
N THR A 504 29.31 6.37 14.80
CA THR A 504 29.52 5.46 13.68
C THR A 504 29.95 6.24 12.45
N PRO A 505 31.13 6.00 11.85
CA PRO A 505 31.58 6.78 10.70
C PRO A 505 30.70 6.50 9.48
N GLY A 506 30.37 7.55 8.73
CA GLY A 506 29.75 7.45 7.41
C GLY A 506 30.82 7.32 6.33
N LEU A 507 30.51 6.53 5.30
CA LEU A 507 31.37 6.41 4.11
C LEU A 507 30.70 7.10 2.94
N TRP A 508 31.35 8.12 2.39
CA TRP A 508 30.94 8.68 1.10
C TRP A 508 31.20 7.66 0.00
N THR A 509 30.19 7.42 -0.83
CA THR A 509 30.25 6.48 -1.96
C THR A 509 29.59 7.10 -3.19
N THR A 510 29.89 6.58 -4.38
CA THR A 510 29.32 7.05 -5.66
C THR A 510 28.94 5.89 -6.57
N ASN A 511 28.06 6.11 -7.55
CA ASN A 511 27.73 5.15 -8.61
C ASN A 511 28.68 5.23 -9.83
N GLN A 512 29.67 6.13 -9.80
CA GLN A 512 30.68 6.24 -10.85
C GLN A 512 31.70 5.08 -10.79
N ARG A 513 31.56 4.07 -11.67
CA ARG A 513 32.40 2.85 -11.69
C ARG A 513 33.92 3.07 -11.66
N ASN A 514 34.39 4.20 -12.19
CA ASN A 514 35.82 4.51 -12.28
C ASN A 514 36.33 5.35 -11.09
N HIS A 515 35.47 5.67 -10.12
CA HIS A 515 35.84 6.45 -8.94
C HIS A 515 36.27 5.52 -7.79
N ALA A 516 37.26 5.93 -7.00
CA ALA A 516 37.79 5.12 -5.90
C ALA A 516 36.74 4.78 -4.82
N SER A 517 35.71 5.62 -4.68
CA SER A 517 34.58 5.40 -3.78
C SER A 517 33.35 4.76 -4.46
N TYR A 518 33.53 4.10 -5.60
CA TYR A 518 32.45 3.36 -6.24
C TYR A 518 31.85 2.32 -5.28
N ASN A 519 30.53 2.26 -5.23
CA ASN A 519 29.79 1.22 -4.54
C ASN A 519 28.68 0.73 -5.48
N ASP A 520 28.59 -0.58 -5.67
CA ASP A 520 27.62 -1.23 -6.55
C ASP A 520 26.17 -1.09 -6.07
N LEU A 521 25.96 -0.72 -4.80
CA LEU A 521 24.66 -0.39 -4.24
C LEU A 521 24.20 1.04 -4.55
N ASN A 522 25.09 1.93 -4.97
CA ASN A 522 24.69 3.22 -5.50
C ASN A 522 24.28 3.01 -6.95
N THR A 523 22.97 2.95 -7.20
CA THR A 523 22.38 2.83 -8.54
C THR A 523 22.27 4.20 -9.19
#